data_AF-K9QZL1-F1
#
_entry.id   AF-K9QZL1-F1
#
_cell.length_a   1.000
_cell.length_b   1.000
_cell.length_c   1.000
_cell.angle_alpha   90.00
_cell.angle_beta   90.00
_cell.angle_gamma   90.00
#
_symmetry.space_group_name_H-M   'P 1'
#
loop_
_entity.id
_entity.type
_entity.pdbx_description
1 polymer ?
#
loop_
_entity_poly.entity_id
_entity_poly.type
_entity_poly.pdbx_seq_one_letter_code
_entity_poly.pdbx_strand_id
1 'polypeptide(L)'
;MLIELRVVMRKAPKYEAQNLLVLCLICLLSGGYKRKSGIYPASGIVLSLVQTYCTIYIQKNNLRLRLHQRIKNHFSYCGGGVMYGCQQVLIKSSNELAATLEFICSEANKLTNCGIYLARQVFLKTGKIISKFDLHKEYKQNKHFQALYSQAAQQVLTTVGESFQSFKQLRKAHFEGKIKQKPRLPNYRKKGGLTLLAYPKQHLKLINGQIRIPLGSLIKTWFGIDSFTIPMPSNLDYLKIKELRILPRNGCFYAEFIYKLEASKPDLDYTLALGIDHGIDNWLTCISNAGTSLIVDGRKVKSLNQWYNKEVARLKTNQPQGFWSKKLAYITEKRNRQVRDAVNKTARIVINHCLENKIGNVVFGWNQRHKDSIELGRRNNQTIVQIPTARLKARIKQLCELYSIKFHEVEESYTSQSSFLDGDTIPKFCEKPEGWVSSGKRVKRGLFVTATGKQISADLNASANMLIKVSTQLNIILDLAKVVRGLLTVPPRIFLWEKNCKTQKATVLTSLFVTV
;
A
#
# COMPACT_ATOMS: atom_id res chain seq x y z
N MET A 1 11.28 -40.99 -22.49
CA MET A 1 11.94 -39.86 -21.79
C MET A 1 12.93 -39.10 -22.67
N LEU A 2 13.91 -39.75 -23.32
CA LEU A 2 14.91 -39.09 -24.19
C LEU A 2 14.33 -38.47 -25.49
N ILE A 3 13.24 -39.01 -26.04
CA ILE A 3 12.57 -38.50 -27.25
C ILE A 3 11.74 -37.23 -26.95
N GLU A 4 11.03 -37.20 -25.82
CA GLU A 4 10.32 -36.01 -25.30
C GLU A 4 11.28 -34.85 -24.97
N LEU A 5 12.45 -35.16 -24.40
CA LEU A 5 13.50 -34.18 -24.09
C LEU A 5 14.07 -33.50 -25.35
N ARG A 6 14.17 -34.20 -26.49
CA ARG A 6 14.60 -33.62 -27.77
C ARG A 6 13.63 -32.56 -28.30
N VAL A 7 12.33 -32.70 -28.04
CA VAL A 7 11.30 -31.74 -28.48
C VAL A 7 11.34 -30.46 -27.63
N VAL A 8 11.56 -30.59 -26.32
CA VAL A 8 11.68 -29.46 -25.39
C VAL A 8 12.97 -28.67 -25.64
N MET A 9 14.09 -29.36 -25.89
CA MET A 9 15.41 -28.74 -26.15
C MET A 9 15.47 -27.93 -27.45
N ARG A 10 14.66 -28.29 -28.47
CA ARG A 10 14.60 -27.53 -29.75
C ARG A 10 13.85 -26.19 -29.63
N LYS A 11 13.06 -25.98 -28.58
CA LYS A 11 12.22 -24.78 -28.41
C LYS A 11 12.70 -23.81 -27.32
N ALA A 12 13.78 -24.15 -26.59
CA ALA A 12 14.31 -23.33 -25.51
C ALA A 12 15.42 -22.37 -25.99
N PRO A 13 15.48 -21.11 -25.52
CA PRO A 13 16.61 -20.20 -25.78
C PRO A 13 17.94 -20.79 -25.27
N LYS A 14 19.06 -20.55 -25.98
CA LYS A 14 20.39 -21.17 -25.73
C LYS A 14 20.86 -21.18 -24.27
N TYR A 15 20.47 -20.19 -23.46
CA TYR A 15 20.86 -20.08 -22.04
C TYR A 15 20.05 -20.97 -21.08
N GLU A 16 18.85 -21.42 -21.50
CA GLU A 16 17.98 -22.31 -20.71
C GLU A 16 18.28 -23.79 -20.99
N ALA A 17 18.74 -24.12 -22.20
CA ALA A 17 19.19 -25.47 -22.55
C ALA A 17 20.40 -25.94 -21.71
N GLN A 18 21.33 -25.02 -21.38
CA GLN A 18 22.48 -25.32 -20.53
C GLN A 18 22.08 -25.66 -19.09
N ASN A 19 21.08 -24.97 -18.53
CA ASN A 19 20.59 -25.24 -17.18
C ASN A 19 19.79 -26.55 -17.10
N LEU A 20 19.03 -26.90 -18.16
CA LEU A 20 18.37 -28.20 -18.26
C LEU A 20 19.38 -29.36 -18.34
N LEU A 21 20.47 -29.17 -19.08
CA LEU A 21 21.56 -30.16 -19.20
C LEU A 21 22.24 -30.42 -17.86
N VAL A 22 22.50 -29.37 -17.07
CA VAL A 22 23.08 -29.49 -15.73
C VAL A 22 22.14 -30.22 -14.77
N LEU A 23 20.83 -29.93 -14.82
CA LEU A 23 19.83 -30.64 -14.02
C LEU A 23 19.71 -32.13 -14.42
N CYS A 24 19.78 -32.45 -15.71
CA CYS A 24 19.82 -33.84 -16.18
C CYS A 24 21.11 -34.56 -15.77
N LEU A 25 22.26 -33.89 -15.81
CA LEU A 25 23.54 -34.46 -15.35
C LEU A 25 23.50 -34.75 -13.85
N ILE A 26 22.94 -33.85 -13.05
CA ILE A 26 22.78 -34.04 -11.60
C ILE A 26 21.87 -35.24 -11.33
N CYS A 27 20.76 -35.39 -12.06
CA CYS A 27 19.88 -36.56 -11.93
C CYS A 27 20.56 -37.89 -12.32
N LEU A 28 21.38 -37.89 -13.39
CA LEU A 28 22.14 -39.07 -13.82
C LEU A 28 23.24 -39.44 -12.82
N LEU A 29 23.95 -38.44 -12.28
CA LEU A 29 25.03 -38.65 -11.29
C LEU A 29 24.50 -39.04 -9.90
N SER A 30 23.26 -38.69 -9.57
CA SER A 30 22.59 -39.14 -8.33
C SER A 30 22.02 -40.57 -8.41
N GLY A 31 22.07 -41.21 -9.59
CA GLY A 31 21.53 -42.55 -9.85
C GLY A 31 22.52 -43.69 -9.58
N GLY A 32 23.14 -43.70 -8.40
CA GLY A 32 24.11 -44.71 -7.98
C GLY A 32 23.80 -45.30 -6.61
N TYR A 33 22.59 -45.84 -6.39
CA TYR A 33 22.30 -46.66 -5.21
C TYR A 33 21.32 -47.79 -5.55
N LYS A 34 21.87 -49.00 -5.72
CA LYS A 34 21.12 -50.27 -5.63
C LYS A 34 20.99 -50.62 -4.14
N ARG A 35 19.77 -50.72 -3.60
CA ARG A 35 19.30 -51.86 -2.78
C ARG A 35 17.83 -51.72 -2.35
N LYS A 36 17.09 -52.77 -2.71
CA LYS A 36 16.03 -53.53 -2.01
C LYS A 36 15.02 -52.77 -1.13
N SER A 37 13.76 -53.04 -1.46
CA SER A 37 12.50 -52.87 -0.70
C SER A 37 11.88 -51.46 -0.66
N GLY A 38 10.61 -51.38 -1.08
CA GLY A 38 9.72 -50.25 -0.85
C GLY A 38 9.50 -49.35 -2.06
N ILE A 39 8.33 -49.47 -2.69
CA ILE A 39 7.81 -48.53 -3.69
C ILE A 39 7.56 -47.18 -3.00
N TYR A 40 8.30 -46.13 -3.38
CA TYR A 40 7.92 -44.74 -3.14
C TYR A 40 7.92 -43.97 -4.46
N PRO A 41 6.91 -43.15 -4.75
CA PRO A 41 6.77 -42.54 -6.05
C PRO A 41 7.75 -41.37 -6.20
N ALA A 42 8.52 -41.38 -7.29
CA ALA A 42 9.37 -40.27 -7.75
C ALA A 42 8.57 -38.99 -8.14
N SER A 43 7.30 -38.89 -7.75
CA SER A 43 6.42 -37.74 -7.97
C SER A 43 6.68 -36.59 -6.99
N GLY A 44 7.18 -36.87 -5.78
CA GLY A 44 7.36 -35.85 -4.72
C GLY A 44 8.46 -34.83 -5.01
N ILE A 45 9.58 -35.25 -5.59
CA ILE A 45 10.73 -34.37 -5.87
C ILE A 45 10.45 -33.47 -7.08
N VAL A 46 9.77 -33.99 -8.10
CA VAL A 46 9.36 -33.22 -9.28
C VAL A 46 8.26 -32.22 -8.93
N LEU A 47 7.27 -32.61 -8.11
CA LEU A 47 6.27 -31.64 -7.59
C LEU A 47 6.93 -30.57 -6.72
N SER A 48 7.87 -30.93 -5.85
CA SER A 48 8.61 -29.97 -5.01
C SER A 48 9.41 -28.97 -5.84
N LEU A 49 10.07 -29.41 -6.91
CA LEU A 49 10.82 -28.54 -7.81
C LEU A 49 9.90 -27.63 -8.64
N VAL A 50 8.76 -28.12 -9.11
CA VAL A 50 7.74 -27.31 -9.81
C VAL A 50 7.07 -26.32 -8.84
N GLN A 51 6.79 -26.71 -7.59
CA GLN A 51 6.27 -25.85 -6.54
C GLN A 51 7.28 -24.75 -6.18
N THR A 52 8.56 -25.09 -6.09
CA THR A 52 9.65 -24.15 -5.83
C THR A 52 9.83 -23.18 -7.00
N TYR A 53 9.73 -23.66 -8.24
CA TYR A 53 9.81 -22.82 -9.44
C TYR A 53 8.61 -21.87 -9.54
N CYS A 54 7.39 -22.34 -9.26
CA CYS A 54 6.18 -21.52 -9.19
C CYS A 54 6.22 -20.50 -8.05
N THR A 55 6.81 -20.86 -6.90
CA THR A 55 6.98 -19.95 -5.75
C THR A 55 8.00 -18.84 -6.05
N ILE A 56 9.10 -19.19 -6.72
CA ILE A 56 10.10 -18.23 -7.22
C ILE A 56 9.50 -17.32 -8.30
N TYR A 57 8.63 -17.87 -9.16
CA TYR A 57 7.94 -17.13 -10.24
C TYR A 57 6.90 -16.12 -9.69
N ILE A 58 6.17 -16.50 -8.64
CA ILE A 58 5.21 -15.62 -7.95
C ILE A 58 5.95 -14.56 -7.11
N GLN A 59 7.07 -14.92 -6.46
CA GLN A 59 7.89 -13.94 -5.72
C GLN A 59 8.55 -12.91 -6.65
N LYS A 60 9.00 -13.27 -7.86
CA LYS A 60 9.59 -12.32 -8.84
C LYS A 60 8.59 -11.26 -9.30
N ASN A 61 7.32 -11.62 -9.47
CA ASN A 61 6.26 -10.67 -9.86
C ASN A 61 5.78 -9.81 -8.68
N ASN A 62 5.79 -10.34 -7.46
CA ASN A 62 5.46 -9.57 -6.25
C ASN A 62 6.60 -8.67 -5.74
N LEU A 63 7.87 -9.02 -5.99
CA LEU A 63 9.02 -8.15 -5.63
C LEU A 63 9.07 -6.86 -6.47
N ARG A 64 8.54 -6.89 -7.70
CA ARG A 64 8.42 -5.68 -8.55
C ARG A 64 7.47 -4.64 -7.97
N LEU A 65 6.57 -5.05 -7.06
CA LEU A 65 5.66 -4.17 -6.32
C LEU A 65 6.21 -3.72 -4.96
N ARG A 66 7.20 -4.43 -4.39
CA ARG A 66 7.79 -4.15 -3.06
C ARG A 66 8.98 -3.18 -3.09
N LEU A 67 9.62 -2.96 -4.25
CA LEU A 67 10.71 -1.97 -4.39
C LEU A 67 10.24 -0.52 -4.58
N HIS A 68 8.94 -0.25 -4.55
CA HIS A 68 8.35 1.10 -4.56
C HIS A 68 7.82 1.54 -3.19
N GLN A 69 8.25 0.89 -2.11
CA GLN A 69 7.68 1.11 -0.77
C GLN A 69 8.09 2.46 -0.12
N ARG A 70 9.09 3.18 -0.63
CA ARG A 70 9.49 4.51 -0.12
C ARG A 70 8.72 5.70 -0.73
N ILE A 71 7.75 5.46 -1.62
CA ILE A 71 6.91 6.51 -2.25
C ILE A 71 5.41 6.28 -1.94
N LYS A 72 5.07 5.45 -0.94
CA LYS A 72 3.67 5.08 -0.65
C LYS A 72 3.15 5.43 0.73
N ASN A 73 3.86 6.24 1.50
CA ASN A 73 3.33 6.76 2.74
C ASN A 73 2.81 8.17 2.51
N HIS A 74 1.52 8.40 2.80
CA HIS A 74 0.91 9.72 2.81
C HIS A 74 1.44 10.61 3.94
N PHE A 75 2.25 10.05 4.85
CA PHE A 75 3.04 10.75 5.85
C PHE A 75 4.48 10.22 5.86
N SER A 76 5.47 11.09 5.73
CA SER A 76 6.88 10.75 5.91
C SER A 76 7.33 11.31 7.26
N TYR A 77 7.73 10.44 8.20
CA TYR A 77 8.45 10.88 9.39
C TYR A 77 9.86 11.29 8.96
N CYS A 78 10.18 12.57 9.11
CA CYS A 78 11.56 13.04 9.14
C CYS A 78 11.90 13.29 10.63
N GLY A 79 13.06 12.84 11.08
CA GLY A 79 13.49 13.00 12.49
C GLY A 79 13.27 14.44 12.97
N GLY A 80 12.66 14.59 14.15
CA GLY A 80 12.31 15.89 14.74
C GLY A 80 10.82 16.09 15.12
N GLY A 81 9.97 15.06 15.08
CA GLY A 81 8.59 15.13 15.59
C GLY A 81 7.57 15.87 14.71
N VAL A 82 7.98 16.40 13.54
CA VAL A 82 7.08 17.10 12.61
C VAL A 82 6.50 16.12 11.59
N MET A 83 5.16 16.02 11.53
CA MET A 83 4.47 15.22 10.53
C MET A 83 4.19 16.00 9.24
N TYR A 84 4.28 15.33 8.10
CA TYR A 84 4.06 15.93 6.78
C TYR A 84 2.97 15.23 6.00
N GLY A 85 1.90 15.94 5.64
CA GLY A 85 0.85 15.45 4.76
C GLY A 85 1.31 15.41 3.30
N CYS A 86 0.74 14.48 2.53
CA CYS A 86 0.94 14.39 1.09
C CYS A 86 -0.42 14.31 0.36
N GLN A 87 -0.73 15.35 -0.42
CA GLN A 87 -1.93 15.42 -1.25
C GLN A 87 -1.55 15.31 -2.73
N GLN A 88 -2.14 14.34 -3.44
CA GLN A 88 -1.94 14.18 -4.87
C GLN A 88 -3.11 14.79 -5.64
N VAL A 89 -2.82 15.72 -6.54
CA VAL A 89 -3.79 16.33 -7.45
C VAL A 89 -3.46 15.89 -8.87
N LEU A 90 -4.44 15.31 -9.57
CA LEU A 90 -4.28 14.98 -10.98
C LEU A 90 -4.18 16.26 -11.79
N ILE A 91 -3.11 16.41 -12.56
CA ILE A 91 -2.92 17.58 -13.42
C ILE A 91 -3.80 17.40 -14.65
N LYS A 92 -4.76 18.32 -14.86
CA LYS A 92 -5.47 18.46 -16.13
C LYS A 92 -4.59 19.28 -17.06
N SER A 93 -3.75 18.60 -17.83
CA SER A 93 -2.77 19.25 -18.70
C SER A 93 -3.37 19.60 -20.07
N SER A 94 -3.11 20.82 -20.55
CA SER A 94 -3.13 21.12 -21.98
C SER A 94 -2.08 20.27 -22.70
N ASN A 95 -2.16 20.19 -24.03
CA ASN A 95 -1.16 19.45 -24.84
C ASN A 95 0.26 19.98 -24.58
N GLU A 96 0.41 21.31 -24.48
CA GLU A 96 1.67 21.99 -24.19
C GLU A 96 2.22 21.65 -22.79
N LEU A 97 1.36 21.70 -21.76
CA LEU A 97 1.78 21.34 -20.41
C LEU A 97 2.14 19.85 -20.34
N ALA A 98 1.39 18.98 -21.00
CA ALA A 98 1.69 17.54 -21.05
C ALA A 98 3.06 17.28 -21.68
N ALA A 99 3.36 17.93 -22.81
CA ALA A 99 4.65 17.82 -23.49
C ALA A 99 5.80 18.35 -22.60
N THR A 100 5.59 19.48 -21.93
CA THR A 100 6.56 20.06 -20.99
C THR A 100 6.86 19.08 -19.84
N LEU A 101 5.82 18.53 -19.21
CA LEU A 101 5.96 17.58 -18.09
C LEU A 101 6.63 16.28 -18.53
N GLU A 102 6.30 15.76 -19.71
CA GLU A 102 6.93 14.58 -20.28
C GLU A 102 8.41 14.82 -20.57
N PHE A 103 8.76 15.97 -21.15
CA PHE A 103 10.14 16.36 -21.41
C PHE A 103 10.96 16.39 -20.12
N ILE A 104 10.55 17.19 -19.13
CA ILE A 104 11.34 17.33 -17.89
C ILE A 104 11.45 16.02 -17.12
N CYS A 105 10.40 15.18 -17.09
CA CYS A 105 10.46 13.89 -16.40
C CYS A 105 11.32 12.86 -17.16
N SER A 106 11.43 12.98 -18.49
CA SER A 106 12.32 12.20 -19.33
C SER A 106 13.79 12.61 -19.12
N GLU A 107 14.07 13.92 -19.08
CA GLU A 107 15.40 14.46 -18.76
C GLU A 107 15.86 14.03 -17.36
N ALA A 108 14.96 14.08 -16.37
CA ALA A 108 15.22 13.56 -15.03
C ALA A 108 15.56 12.06 -15.01
N ASN A 109 14.91 11.26 -15.85
CA ASN A 109 15.19 9.84 -15.99
C ASN A 109 16.59 9.59 -16.59
N LYS A 110 16.99 10.40 -17.58
CA LYS A 110 18.34 10.34 -18.17
C LYS A 110 19.40 10.76 -17.16
N LEU A 111 19.20 11.87 -16.45
CA LEU A 111 20.10 12.34 -15.38
C LEU A 111 20.24 11.30 -14.25
N THR A 112 19.14 10.64 -13.86
CA THR A 112 19.18 9.54 -12.89
C THR A 112 20.13 8.43 -13.35
N ASN A 113 20.06 8.04 -14.63
CA ASN A 113 20.93 7.01 -15.19
C ASN A 113 22.39 7.45 -15.26
N CYS A 114 22.67 8.71 -15.58
CA CYS A 114 24.01 9.29 -15.49
C CYS A 114 24.56 9.16 -14.06
N GLY A 115 23.81 9.64 -13.06
CA GLY A 115 24.21 9.54 -11.65
C GLY A 115 24.44 8.09 -11.20
N ILE A 116 23.55 7.16 -11.58
CA ILE A 116 23.71 5.73 -11.27
C ILE A 116 24.98 5.18 -11.95
N TYR A 117 25.24 5.54 -13.20
CA TYR A 117 26.41 5.05 -13.93
C TYR A 117 27.68 5.41 -13.18
N LEU A 118 27.90 6.69 -12.87
CA LEU A 118 29.10 7.13 -12.16
C LEU A 118 29.21 6.48 -10.77
N ALA A 119 28.12 6.48 -10.00
CA ALA A 119 28.11 5.88 -8.68
C ALA A 119 28.45 4.37 -8.71
N ARG A 120 27.99 3.65 -9.73
CA ARG A 120 28.38 2.24 -9.96
C ARG A 120 29.85 2.12 -10.32
N GLN A 121 30.37 2.95 -11.23
CA GLN A 121 31.78 2.89 -11.64
C GLN A 121 32.71 3.13 -10.46
N VAL A 122 32.44 4.16 -9.64
CA VAL A 122 33.22 4.45 -8.44
C VAL A 122 33.17 3.27 -7.48
N PHE A 123 31.99 2.73 -7.20
CA PHE A 123 31.84 1.60 -6.28
C PHE A 123 32.53 0.33 -6.78
N LEU A 124 32.42 0.01 -8.07
CA LEU A 124 33.02 -1.20 -8.64
C LEU A 124 34.55 -1.11 -8.71
N LYS A 125 35.11 0.08 -8.95
CA LYS A 125 36.56 0.28 -9.06
C LYS A 125 37.26 0.49 -7.71
N THR A 126 36.59 1.16 -6.77
CA THR A 126 37.23 1.62 -5.52
C THR A 126 36.62 1.00 -4.25
N GLY A 127 35.46 0.34 -4.37
CA GLY A 127 34.66 -0.10 -3.20
C GLY A 127 33.96 1.03 -2.44
N LYS A 128 34.22 2.31 -2.78
CA LYS A 128 33.66 3.48 -2.09
C LYS A 128 32.30 3.87 -2.67
N ILE A 129 31.45 4.46 -1.82
CA ILE A 129 30.15 5.00 -2.23
C ILE A 129 30.29 6.51 -2.39
N ILE A 130 30.01 7.00 -3.59
CA ILE A 130 30.02 8.44 -3.91
C ILE A 130 28.98 9.19 -3.07
N SER A 131 29.31 10.40 -2.64
CA SER A 131 28.35 11.24 -1.93
C SER A 131 27.36 11.91 -2.89
N LYS A 132 26.22 12.35 -2.37
CA LYS A 132 25.27 13.16 -3.16
C LYS A 132 25.88 14.47 -3.66
N PHE A 133 26.76 15.09 -2.87
CA PHE A 133 27.40 16.35 -3.22
C PHE A 133 28.40 16.19 -4.36
N ASP A 134 29.15 15.08 -4.40
CA ASP A 134 30.06 14.76 -5.50
C ASP A 134 29.27 14.60 -6.82
N LEU A 135 28.13 13.89 -6.77
CA LEU A 135 27.25 13.76 -7.93
C LEU A 135 26.76 15.13 -8.42
N HIS A 136 26.40 16.04 -7.51
CA HIS A 136 25.96 17.40 -7.87
C HIS A 136 27.06 18.18 -8.56
N LYS A 137 28.30 18.11 -8.03
CA LYS A 137 29.46 18.81 -8.57
C LYS A 137 29.79 18.31 -9.97
N GLU A 138 29.84 16.99 -10.15
CA GLU A 138 30.21 16.36 -11.41
C GLU A 138 29.22 16.68 -12.53
N TYR A 139 27.91 16.57 -12.26
CA TYR A 139 26.90 16.69 -13.30
C TYR A 139 26.36 18.11 -13.51
N LYS A 140 26.94 19.13 -12.87
CA LYS A 140 26.48 20.53 -13.00
C LYS A 140 26.46 21.03 -14.45
N GLN A 141 27.42 20.61 -15.27
CA GLN A 141 27.54 20.97 -16.69
C GLN A 141 26.84 19.99 -17.64
N ASN A 142 26.15 18.97 -17.10
CA ASN A 142 25.45 18.01 -17.93
C ASN A 142 24.20 18.63 -18.55
N LYS A 143 23.97 18.39 -19.85
CA LYS A 143 22.79 18.89 -20.55
C LYS A 143 21.46 18.49 -19.89
N HIS A 144 21.35 17.27 -19.34
CA HIS A 144 20.15 16.81 -18.64
C HIS A 144 19.98 17.51 -17.29
N PHE A 145 21.07 17.92 -16.64
CA PHE A 145 21.03 18.73 -15.43
C PHE A 145 20.54 20.14 -15.74
N GLN A 146 21.12 20.78 -16.76
CA GLN A 146 20.78 22.16 -17.15
C GLN A 146 19.41 22.29 -17.84
N ALA A 147 18.87 21.20 -18.39
CA ALA A 147 17.48 21.12 -18.84
C ALA A 147 16.48 21.19 -17.67
N LEU A 148 16.91 20.81 -16.46
CA LEU A 148 16.09 20.92 -15.26
C LEU A 148 16.41 22.19 -14.49
N TYR A 149 15.48 22.64 -13.66
CA TYR A 149 15.81 23.66 -12.67
C TYR A 149 16.89 23.10 -11.73
N SER A 150 17.93 23.89 -11.43
CA SER A 150 19.16 23.41 -10.78
C SER A 150 18.91 22.62 -9.49
N GLN A 151 17.98 23.09 -8.66
CA GLN A 151 17.62 22.42 -7.40
C GLN A 151 16.80 21.15 -7.63
N ALA A 152 15.93 21.11 -8.64
CA ALA A 152 15.23 19.89 -9.02
C ALA A 152 16.21 18.82 -9.55
N ALA A 153 17.21 19.24 -10.34
CA ALA A 153 18.29 18.36 -10.82
C ALA A 153 19.14 17.80 -9.67
N GLN A 154 19.46 18.65 -8.68
CA GLN A 154 20.14 18.22 -7.45
C GLN A 154 19.30 17.21 -6.67
N GLN A 155 17.97 17.38 -6.55
CA GLN A 155 17.11 16.39 -5.89
C GLN A 155 17.11 15.03 -6.60
N VAL A 156 17.17 15.01 -7.93
CA VAL A 156 17.31 13.77 -8.73
C VAL A 156 18.61 13.05 -8.35
N LEU A 157 19.73 13.76 -8.31
CA LEU A 157 21.04 13.19 -7.96
C LEU A 157 21.16 12.83 -6.47
N THR A 158 20.51 13.59 -5.59
CA THR A 158 20.37 13.27 -4.16
C THR A 158 19.66 11.94 -3.98
N THR A 159 18.57 11.70 -4.70
CA THR A 159 17.84 10.42 -4.68
C THR A 159 18.75 9.26 -5.13
N VAL A 160 19.63 9.49 -6.11
CA VAL A 160 20.65 8.49 -6.50
C VAL A 160 21.61 8.23 -5.33
N GLY A 161 22.20 9.27 -4.74
CA GLY A 161 23.09 9.12 -3.58
C GLY A 161 22.45 8.36 -2.42
N GLU A 162 21.22 8.70 -2.06
CA GLU A 162 20.44 8.02 -1.01
C GLU A 162 20.16 6.56 -1.33
N SER A 163 19.96 6.20 -2.60
CA SER A 163 19.79 4.81 -3.03
C SER A 163 21.06 3.98 -2.78
N PHE A 164 22.24 4.56 -2.99
CA PHE A 164 23.51 3.91 -2.69
C PHE A 164 23.79 3.83 -1.19
N GLN A 165 23.44 4.86 -0.42
CA GLN A 165 23.52 4.79 1.05
C GLN A 165 22.61 3.69 1.60
N SER A 166 21.40 3.56 1.06
CA SER A 166 20.47 2.49 1.42
C SER A 166 21.05 1.11 1.06
N PHE A 167 21.70 0.99 -0.10
CA PHE A 167 22.43 -0.22 -0.48
C PHE A 167 23.57 -0.55 0.51
N LYS A 168 24.33 0.44 0.98
CA LYS A 168 25.38 0.27 2.00
C LYS A 168 24.81 -0.36 3.27
N GLN A 169 23.72 0.22 3.79
CA GLN A 169 23.07 -0.22 5.02
C GLN A 169 22.53 -1.64 4.90
N LEU A 170 21.86 -1.96 3.77
CA LEU A 170 21.38 -3.32 3.49
C LEU A 170 22.54 -4.31 3.38
N ARG A 171 23.67 -3.92 2.76
CA ARG A 171 24.84 -4.79 2.63
C ARG A 171 25.45 -5.11 3.98
N LYS A 172 25.54 -4.11 4.88
CA LYS A 172 25.97 -4.30 6.27
C LYS A 172 25.02 -5.28 7.00
N ALA A 173 23.71 -5.05 6.93
CA ALA A 173 22.72 -5.93 7.55
C ALA A 173 22.77 -7.37 7.01
N HIS A 174 23.14 -7.56 5.74
CA HIS A 174 23.30 -8.89 5.15
C HIS A 174 24.52 -9.62 5.73
N PHE A 175 25.66 -8.94 5.85
CA PHE A 175 26.85 -9.51 6.47
C PHE A 175 26.66 -9.81 7.96
N GLU A 176 25.84 -9.03 8.65
CA GLU A 176 25.42 -9.29 10.04
C GLU A 176 24.36 -10.41 10.17
N GLY A 177 23.95 -11.05 9.06
CA GLY A 177 22.94 -12.12 9.08
C GLY A 177 21.49 -11.65 9.31
N LYS A 178 21.24 -10.34 9.48
CA LYS A 178 19.89 -9.78 9.71
C LYS A 178 18.96 -9.91 8.51
N ILE A 179 19.52 -10.00 7.29
CA ILE A 179 18.75 -10.23 6.07
C ILE A 179 19.30 -11.42 5.27
N LYS A 180 18.42 -12.33 4.87
CA LYS A 180 18.77 -13.51 4.06
C LYS A 180 19.12 -13.16 2.61
N GLN A 181 18.48 -12.13 2.05
CA GLN A 181 18.64 -11.75 0.65
C GLN A 181 19.83 -10.82 0.45
N LYS A 182 20.75 -11.22 -0.43
CA LYS A 182 21.88 -10.38 -0.84
C LYS A 182 21.39 -9.13 -1.57
N PRO A 183 21.70 -7.91 -1.08
CA PRO A 183 21.28 -6.68 -1.73
C PRO A 183 21.99 -6.50 -3.07
N ARG A 184 21.27 -5.93 -4.04
CA ARG A 184 21.78 -5.60 -5.37
C ARG A 184 22.07 -4.12 -5.47
N LEU A 185 23.07 -3.76 -6.26
CA LEU A 185 23.35 -2.38 -6.60
C LEU A 185 22.13 -1.70 -7.24
N PRO A 186 21.93 -0.39 -7.03
CA PRO A 186 20.91 0.38 -7.74
C PRO A 186 21.00 0.16 -9.26
N ASN A 187 19.88 -0.20 -9.87
CA ASN A 187 19.79 -0.51 -11.30
C ASN A 187 19.38 0.72 -12.11
N TYR A 188 19.83 0.76 -13.36
CA TYR A 188 19.39 1.77 -14.31
C TYR A 188 17.87 1.78 -14.47
N ARG A 189 17.33 2.98 -14.64
CA ARG A 189 15.96 3.22 -15.10
C ARG A 189 15.81 2.77 -16.55
N LYS A 190 14.60 2.38 -16.93
CA LYS A 190 14.27 2.00 -18.31
C LYS A 190 14.45 3.20 -19.25
N LYS A 191 14.98 2.94 -20.46
CA LYS A 191 15.03 3.93 -21.56
C LYS A 191 13.60 4.36 -21.90
N GLY A 192 13.40 5.66 -22.14
CA GLY A 192 12.06 6.24 -22.37
C GLY A 192 11.16 6.26 -21.14
N GLY A 193 11.68 5.94 -19.95
CA GLY A 193 10.94 6.08 -18.70
C GLY A 193 10.86 7.53 -18.24
N LEU A 194 9.90 7.80 -17.36
CA LEU A 194 9.71 9.10 -16.71
C LEU A 194 10.05 8.97 -15.23
N THR A 195 10.73 9.98 -14.68
CA THR A 195 11.12 10.04 -13.26
C THR A 195 10.47 11.24 -12.58
N LEU A 196 10.16 11.07 -11.30
CA LEU A 196 9.60 12.12 -10.45
C LEU A 196 10.59 13.29 -10.33
N LEU A 197 10.05 14.50 -10.32
CA LEU A 197 10.79 15.73 -10.02
C LEU A 197 10.25 16.37 -8.75
N ALA A 198 11.14 16.91 -7.93
CA ALA A 198 10.82 17.56 -6.67
C ALA A 198 11.30 19.01 -6.67
N TYR A 199 10.43 19.91 -6.23
CA TYR A 199 10.66 21.35 -6.16
C TYR A 199 10.45 21.84 -4.72
N PRO A 200 11.53 22.24 -4.02
CA PRO A 200 11.41 22.86 -2.71
C PRO A 200 10.58 24.14 -2.77
N LYS A 201 9.82 24.41 -1.72
CA LYS A 201 8.91 25.56 -1.58
C LYS A 201 9.55 26.90 -1.96
N GLN A 202 10.81 27.12 -1.59
CA GLN A 202 11.53 28.39 -1.82
C GLN A 202 11.63 28.80 -3.29
N HIS A 203 11.42 27.87 -4.23
CA HIS A 203 11.47 28.13 -5.68
C HIS A 203 10.10 28.22 -6.34
N LEU A 204 9.03 27.98 -5.57
CA LEU A 204 7.66 28.02 -6.05
C LEU A 204 7.10 29.40 -5.75
N LYS A 205 6.44 30.06 -6.70
CA LYS A 205 5.76 31.35 -6.49
C LYS A 205 4.25 31.18 -6.69
N LEU A 206 3.43 31.68 -5.76
CA LEU A 206 1.98 31.75 -5.94
C LEU A 206 1.62 33.08 -6.60
N ILE A 207 0.94 33.03 -7.74
CA ILE A 207 0.52 34.19 -8.52
C ILE A 207 -0.93 33.91 -8.95
N ASN A 208 -1.89 34.73 -8.53
CA ASN A 208 -3.30 34.62 -8.93
C ASN A 208 -3.89 33.20 -8.81
N GLY A 209 -3.64 32.52 -7.68
CA GLY A 209 -4.11 31.14 -7.45
C GLY A 209 -3.36 30.05 -8.21
N GLN A 210 -2.32 30.40 -8.98
CA GLN A 210 -1.47 29.49 -9.73
C GLN A 210 -0.08 29.42 -9.11
N ILE A 211 0.49 28.22 -9.02
CA ILE A 211 1.87 28.01 -8.62
C ILE A 211 2.74 28.00 -9.85
N ARG A 212 3.61 29.01 -9.97
CA ARG A 212 4.67 29.08 -10.97
C ARG A 212 5.85 28.19 -10.56
N ILE A 213 6.21 27.27 -11.45
CA ILE A 213 7.30 26.29 -11.29
C ILE A 213 8.38 26.61 -12.33
N PRO A 214 9.63 26.86 -11.90
CA PRO A 214 10.71 27.21 -12.83
C PRO A 214 11.23 26.00 -13.61
N LEU A 215 11.71 26.26 -14.82
CA LEU A 215 12.38 25.29 -15.71
C LEU A 215 13.90 25.54 -15.74
N GLY A 216 14.64 24.63 -16.40
CA GLY A 216 16.08 24.76 -16.57
C GLY A 216 16.47 25.84 -17.56
N SER A 217 17.70 26.35 -17.45
CA SER A 217 18.21 27.40 -18.33
C SER A 217 18.26 26.97 -19.80
N LEU A 218 18.59 25.70 -20.08
CA LEU A 218 18.58 25.19 -21.45
C LEU A 218 17.18 25.14 -22.06
N ILE A 219 16.14 24.89 -21.27
CA ILE A 219 14.75 24.93 -21.78
C ILE A 219 14.40 26.35 -22.20
N LYS A 220 14.80 27.36 -21.42
CA LYS A 220 14.62 28.76 -21.80
C LYS A 220 15.35 29.09 -23.11
N THR A 221 16.58 28.60 -23.29
CA THR A 221 17.33 28.80 -24.54
C THR A 221 16.71 28.07 -25.73
N TRP A 222 16.27 26.82 -25.55
CA TRP A 222 15.76 25.99 -26.66
C TRP A 222 14.33 26.31 -27.07
N PHE A 223 13.48 26.69 -26.11
CA PHE A 223 12.04 26.80 -26.32
C PHE A 223 11.47 28.17 -25.94
N GLY A 224 12.27 29.07 -25.36
CA GLY A 224 11.78 30.36 -24.86
C GLY A 224 10.93 30.27 -23.59
N ILE A 225 10.78 29.08 -23.00
CA ILE A 225 9.92 28.84 -21.83
C ILE A 225 10.78 28.76 -20.57
N ASP A 226 10.49 29.62 -19.60
CA ASP A 226 11.25 29.69 -18.33
C ASP A 226 10.54 29.01 -17.14
N SER A 227 9.24 28.74 -17.29
CA SER A 227 8.38 28.22 -16.23
C SER A 227 7.05 27.69 -16.79
N PHE A 228 6.33 26.95 -15.95
CA PHE A 228 4.94 26.58 -16.18
C PHE A 228 4.14 26.75 -14.89
N THR A 229 2.81 26.74 -14.99
CA THR A 229 1.92 26.94 -13.84
C THR A 229 1.02 25.74 -13.60
N ILE A 230 0.69 25.50 -12.33
CA ILE A 230 -0.37 24.57 -11.92
C ILE A 230 -1.30 25.23 -10.90
N PRO A 231 -2.60 24.88 -10.85
CA PRO A 231 -3.51 25.49 -9.90
C PRO A 231 -3.17 25.08 -8.46
N MET A 232 -3.21 26.06 -7.55
CA MET A 232 -3.12 25.81 -6.11
C MET A 232 -4.42 25.16 -5.61
N PRO A 233 -4.36 24.03 -4.87
CA PRO A 233 -5.56 23.44 -4.29
C PRO A 233 -6.16 24.34 -3.22
N SER A 234 -7.47 24.58 -3.28
CA SER A 234 -8.19 25.49 -2.36
C SER A 234 -8.17 25.01 -0.90
N ASN A 235 -7.99 23.72 -0.67
CA ASN A 235 -8.01 23.11 0.66
C ASN A 235 -6.64 23.08 1.35
N LEU A 236 -5.60 23.65 0.73
CA LEU A 236 -4.25 23.70 1.27
C LEU A 236 -3.82 25.14 1.48
N ASP A 237 -3.07 25.37 2.55
CA ASP A 237 -2.37 26.64 2.75
C ASP A 237 -1.01 26.59 2.04
N TYR A 238 -0.79 27.56 1.15
CA TYR A 238 0.46 27.71 0.42
C TYR A 238 1.65 27.87 1.37
N LEU A 239 1.51 28.54 2.51
CA LEU A 239 2.59 28.76 3.48
C LEU A 239 3.06 27.46 4.14
N LYS A 240 2.16 26.47 4.31
CA LYS A 240 2.48 25.17 4.91
C LYS A 240 3.16 24.21 3.93
N ILE A 241 3.14 24.49 2.63
CA ILE A 241 3.84 23.67 1.62
C ILE A 241 5.34 23.70 1.88
N LYS A 242 5.96 22.51 1.89
CA LYS A 242 7.42 22.33 1.91
C LYS A 242 7.99 21.94 0.57
N GLU A 243 7.27 21.13 -0.18
CA GLU A 243 7.75 20.61 -1.45
C GLU A 243 6.57 20.30 -2.37
N LEU A 244 6.77 20.56 -3.65
CA LEU A 244 5.88 20.14 -4.72
C LEU A 244 6.61 19.10 -5.58
N ARG A 245 5.98 17.95 -5.82
CA ARG A 245 6.53 16.94 -6.72
C ARG A 245 5.66 16.75 -7.94
N ILE A 246 6.30 16.60 -9.09
CA ILE A 246 5.66 16.16 -10.33
C ILE A 246 5.87 14.65 -10.44
N LEU A 247 4.79 13.88 -10.28
CA LEU A 247 4.80 12.43 -10.30
C LEU A 247 4.18 11.91 -11.61
N PRO A 248 4.98 11.37 -12.55
CA PRO A 248 4.45 10.61 -13.68
C PRO A 248 3.96 9.23 -13.24
N ARG A 249 2.73 8.86 -13.59
CA ARG A 249 2.15 7.54 -13.28
C ARG A 249 1.13 7.10 -14.32
N ASN A 250 1.37 5.95 -14.96
CA ASN A 250 0.45 5.30 -15.89
C ASN A 250 -0.11 6.22 -16.99
N GLY A 251 0.73 7.09 -17.56
CA GLY A 251 0.33 8.03 -18.62
C GLY A 251 -0.40 9.28 -18.11
N CYS A 252 -0.36 9.55 -16.80
CA CYS A 252 -0.86 10.77 -16.18
C CYS A 252 0.23 11.45 -15.35
N PHE A 253 0.05 12.73 -15.05
CA PHE A 253 0.90 13.48 -14.13
C PHE A 253 0.10 13.93 -12.89
N TYR A 254 0.74 13.81 -11.73
CA TYR A 254 0.20 14.31 -10.47
C TYR A 254 1.12 15.40 -9.92
N ALA A 255 0.50 16.45 -9.40
CA ALA A 255 1.14 17.36 -8.46
C ALA A 255 0.97 16.78 -7.06
N GLU A 256 2.06 16.34 -6.43
CA GLU A 256 2.07 15.93 -5.03
C GLU A 256 2.54 17.09 -4.16
N PHE A 257 1.64 17.60 -3.33
CA PHE A 257 1.91 18.65 -2.36
C PHE A 257 2.30 18.02 -1.03
N ILE A 258 3.52 18.31 -0.58
CA ILE A 258 4.01 17.92 0.74
C ILE A 258 3.93 19.14 1.64
N TYR A 259 3.20 19.04 2.74
CA TYR A 259 2.91 20.17 3.62
C TYR A 259 3.03 19.75 5.08
N LYS A 260 3.40 20.70 5.94
CA LYS A 260 3.44 20.46 7.39
C LYS A 260 2.03 20.20 7.91
N LEU A 261 1.90 19.20 8.76
CA LEU A 261 0.72 18.99 9.59
C LEU A 261 1.01 19.48 11.00
N GLU A 262 -0.01 20.10 11.58
CA GLU A 262 -0.09 20.34 13.01
C GLU A 262 -0.79 19.15 13.65
N ALA A 263 -0.17 18.57 14.68
CA ALA A 263 -0.81 17.54 15.47
C ALA A 263 -1.96 18.17 16.25
N SER A 264 -3.18 17.71 16.02
CA SER A 264 -4.32 18.05 16.88
C SER A 264 -4.29 17.14 18.10
N LYS A 265 -4.49 17.72 19.29
CA LYS A 265 -4.74 16.97 20.53
C LYS A 265 -6.24 17.09 20.88
N PRO A 266 -7.10 16.26 20.27
CA PRO A 266 -8.52 16.25 20.63
C PRO A 266 -8.73 15.78 22.07
N ASP A 267 -9.85 16.19 22.67
CA ASP A 267 -10.35 15.66 23.94
C ASP A 267 -10.88 14.23 23.72
N LEU A 268 -10.12 13.24 24.17
CA LEU A 268 -10.40 11.81 23.98
C LEU A 268 -10.46 11.09 25.32
N ASP A 269 -11.42 10.19 25.44
CA ASP A 269 -11.55 9.26 26.54
C ASP A 269 -10.87 7.92 26.18
N TYR A 270 -9.77 7.61 26.85
CA TYR A 270 -9.02 6.37 26.65
C TYR A 270 -9.62 5.16 27.39
N THR A 271 -10.73 5.33 28.10
CA THR A 271 -11.57 4.21 28.55
C THR A 271 -12.55 3.77 27.45
N LEU A 272 -12.68 4.55 26.37
CA LEU A 272 -13.49 4.20 25.20
C LEU A 272 -12.63 3.58 24.09
N ALA A 273 -13.19 2.58 23.42
CA ALA A 273 -12.61 1.92 22.26
C ALA A 273 -13.62 1.63 21.16
N LEU A 274 -13.13 1.67 19.92
CA LEU A 274 -13.80 1.19 18.72
C LEU A 274 -13.13 -0.12 18.26
N GLY A 275 -13.87 -1.22 18.35
CA GLY A 275 -13.51 -2.49 17.73
C GLY A 275 -13.81 -2.44 16.24
N ILE A 276 -12.92 -2.97 15.41
CA ILE A 276 -13.05 -2.98 13.95
C ILE A 276 -12.75 -4.39 13.42
N ASP A 277 -13.80 -5.06 12.97
CA ASP A 277 -13.69 -6.30 12.19
C ASP A 277 -13.67 -5.95 10.69
N HIS A 278 -12.80 -6.61 9.93
CA HIS A 278 -12.63 -6.32 8.51
C HIS A 278 -13.14 -7.45 7.62
N GLY A 279 -13.88 -7.10 6.58
CA GLY A 279 -14.47 -8.05 5.66
C GLY A 279 -14.34 -7.66 4.20
N ILE A 280 -15.18 -8.28 3.37
CA ILE A 280 -15.22 -8.07 1.92
C ILE A 280 -16.46 -7.26 1.52
N ASP A 281 -17.65 -7.75 1.87
CA ASP A 281 -18.91 -7.10 1.51
C ASP A 281 -19.26 -6.00 2.51
N ASN A 282 -19.11 -6.28 3.80
CA ASN A 282 -18.92 -5.28 4.84
C ASN A 282 -17.42 -5.07 4.93
N TRP A 283 -16.91 -3.96 4.41
CA TRP A 283 -15.47 -3.76 4.37
C TRP A 283 -14.92 -3.57 5.78
N LEU A 284 -15.58 -2.73 6.57
CA LEU A 284 -15.38 -2.62 8.01
C LEU A 284 -16.73 -2.75 8.72
N THR A 285 -16.71 -3.47 9.83
CA THR A 285 -17.80 -3.51 10.80
C THR A 285 -17.22 -3.04 12.13
N CYS A 286 -17.77 -1.95 12.66
CA CYS A 286 -17.23 -1.32 13.85
C CYS A 286 -18.28 -1.27 14.95
N ILE A 287 -17.85 -1.50 16.19
CA ILE A 287 -18.65 -1.37 17.40
C ILE A 287 -17.82 -0.73 18.50
N SER A 288 -18.42 0.14 19.31
CA SER A 288 -17.75 0.77 20.44
C SER A 288 -18.40 0.43 21.77
N ASN A 289 -17.62 0.48 22.84
CA ASN A 289 -18.13 0.43 24.21
C ASN A 289 -18.83 1.73 24.65
N ALA A 290 -18.82 2.77 23.80
CA ALA A 290 -19.67 3.95 23.93
C ALA A 290 -21.12 3.70 23.44
N GLY A 291 -21.43 2.50 22.95
CA GLY A 291 -22.76 2.11 22.47
C GLY A 291 -23.08 2.57 21.05
N THR A 292 -22.05 2.73 20.20
CA THR A 292 -22.23 3.07 18.78
C THR A 292 -21.71 1.97 17.87
N SER A 293 -22.27 1.87 16.67
CA SER A 293 -21.80 0.93 15.65
C SER A 293 -21.94 1.53 14.25
N LEU A 294 -21.15 1.01 13.30
CA LEU A 294 -21.27 1.35 11.88
C LEU A 294 -20.73 0.25 10.99
N ILE A 295 -21.28 0.14 9.78
CA ILE A 295 -20.73 -0.68 8.71
C ILE A 295 -20.31 0.21 7.55
N VAL A 296 -19.09 0.03 7.06
CA VAL A 296 -18.65 0.61 5.78
C VAL A 296 -18.81 -0.42 4.68
N ASP A 297 -19.60 -0.09 3.66
CA ASP A 297 -19.86 -1.01 2.55
C ASP A 297 -18.61 -1.23 1.66
N GLY A 298 -18.32 -2.50 1.37
CA GLY A 298 -17.23 -2.95 0.51
C GLY A 298 -17.68 -3.46 -0.87
N ARG A 299 -18.98 -3.65 -1.08
CA ARG A 299 -19.53 -4.25 -2.31
C ARG A 299 -19.19 -3.43 -3.54
N LYS A 300 -19.21 -2.09 -3.44
CA LYS A 300 -18.83 -1.22 -4.55
C LYS A 300 -17.33 -1.27 -4.88
N VAL A 301 -16.46 -1.36 -3.87
CA VAL A 301 -15.01 -1.54 -4.09
C VAL A 301 -14.73 -2.89 -4.76
N LYS A 302 -15.43 -3.94 -4.30
CA LYS A 302 -15.37 -5.29 -4.87
C LYS A 302 -15.80 -5.31 -6.34
N SER A 303 -16.93 -4.69 -6.69
CA SER A 303 -17.41 -4.65 -8.08
C SER A 303 -16.48 -3.89 -9.02
N LEU A 304 -15.87 -2.78 -8.55
CA LEU A 304 -14.85 -2.05 -9.30
C LEU A 304 -13.61 -2.92 -9.61
N ASN A 305 -13.14 -3.68 -8.62
CA ASN A 305 -12.02 -4.61 -8.81
C ASN A 305 -12.39 -5.75 -9.77
N GLN A 306 -13.62 -6.28 -9.67
CA GLN A 306 -14.10 -7.33 -10.58
C GLN A 306 -14.14 -6.86 -12.03
N TRP A 307 -14.69 -5.66 -12.28
CA TRP A 307 -14.72 -5.06 -13.61
C TRP A 307 -13.30 -4.84 -14.17
N TYR A 308 -12.40 -4.29 -13.34
CA TYR A 308 -11.00 -4.10 -13.72
C TYR A 308 -10.32 -5.43 -14.11
N ASN A 309 -10.54 -6.51 -13.34
CA ASN A 309 -10.00 -7.83 -13.67
C ASN A 309 -10.53 -8.38 -14.99
N LYS A 310 -11.84 -8.23 -15.24
CA LYS A 310 -12.47 -8.66 -16.50
C LYS A 310 -11.84 -7.92 -17.68
N GLU A 311 -11.65 -6.62 -17.55
CA GLU A 311 -11.08 -5.80 -18.61
C GLU A 311 -9.58 -6.06 -18.83
N VAL A 312 -8.80 -6.28 -17.77
CA VAL A 312 -7.39 -6.69 -17.88
C VAL A 312 -7.27 -8.05 -18.55
N ALA A 313 -8.13 -9.02 -18.20
CA ALA A 313 -8.13 -10.33 -18.85
C ALA A 313 -8.42 -10.20 -20.35
N ARG A 314 -9.48 -9.47 -20.71
CA ARG A 314 -9.86 -9.19 -22.10
C ARG A 314 -8.73 -8.55 -22.92
N LEU A 315 -8.06 -7.53 -22.36
CA LEU A 315 -6.96 -6.83 -23.03
C LEU A 315 -5.66 -7.65 -23.13
N LYS A 316 -5.51 -8.71 -22.32
CA LYS A 316 -4.35 -9.59 -22.33
C LYS A 316 -4.57 -10.91 -23.07
N THR A 317 -5.80 -11.19 -23.51
CA THR A 317 -6.10 -12.35 -24.37
C THR A 317 -5.22 -12.30 -25.62
N ASN A 318 -4.54 -13.42 -25.90
CA ASN A 318 -3.62 -13.58 -27.04
C ASN A 318 -2.44 -12.58 -27.08
N GLN A 319 -2.08 -11.99 -25.93
CA GLN A 319 -0.93 -11.10 -25.82
C GLN A 319 0.27 -11.81 -25.19
N PRO A 320 1.52 -11.42 -25.53
CA PRO A 320 2.71 -12.01 -24.94
C PRO A 320 2.79 -11.76 -23.43
N GLN A 321 3.54 -12.62 -22.74
CA GLN A 321 3.78 -12.49 -21.31
C GLN A 321 4.40 -11.12 -20.99
N GLY A 322 3.76 -10.38 -20.07
CA GLY A 322 4.23 -9.04 -19.69
C GLY A 322 3.73 -7.89 -20.59
N PHE A 323 2.80 -8.16 -21.52
CA PHE A 323 2.16 -7.13 -22.33
C PHE A 323 1.64 -5.94 -21.50
N TRP A 324 1.90 -4.74 -22.02
CA TRP A 324 1.51 -3.47 -21.45
C TRP A 324 1.15 -2.48 -22.55
N SER A 325 0.03 -1.77 -22.40
CA SER A 325 -0.48 -0.81 -23.38
C SER A 325 -0.95 0.48 -22.72
N LYS A 326 -1.12 1.55 -23.52
CA LYS A 326 -1.71 2.82 -23.04
C LYS A 326 -3.10 2.61 -22.43
N LYS A 327 -3.91 1.73 -23.02
CA LYS A 327 -5.24 1.36 -22.50
C LYS A 327 -5.14 0.65 -21.14
N LEU A 328 -4.22 -0.30 -20.99
CA LEU A 328 -3.96 -0.97 -19.71
C LEU A 328 -3.51 0.02 -18.63
N ALA A 329 -2.61 0.95 -18.97
CA ALA A 329 -2.17 2.00 -18.07
C ALA A 329 -3.35 2.87 -17.60
N TYR A 330 -4.19 3.31 -18.53
CA TYR A 330 -5.37 4.14 -18.23
C TYR A 330 -6.37 3.46 -17.28
N ILE A 331 -6.79 2.21 -17.57
CA ILE A 331 -7.75 1.50 -16.71
C ILE A 331 -7.14 1.20 -15.33
N THR A 332 -5.84 0.91 -15.28
CA THR A 332 -5.11 0.68 -14.03
C THR A 332 -5.07 1.95 -13.19
N GLU A 333 -4.84 3.10 -13.81
CA GLU A 333 -4.80 4.38 -13.12
C GLU A 333 -6.18 4.82 -12.62
N LYS A 334 -7.23 4.60 -13.42
CA LYS A 334 -8.62 4.82 -13.00
C LYS A 334 -8.94 3.99 -11.75
N ARG A 335 -8.66 2.68 -11.79
CA ARG A 335 -8.87 1.78 -10.64
C ARG A 335 -8.05 2.21 -9.43
N ASN A 336 -6.78 2.57 -9.61
CA ASN A 336 -5.91 2.98 -8.51
C ASN A 336 -6.41 4.25 -7.81
N ARG A 337 -6.93 5.22 -8.56
CA ARG A 337 -7.57 6.43 -8.00
C ARG A 337 -8.80 6.09 -7.18
N GLN A 338 -9.71 5.29 -7.74
CA GLN A 338 -10.95 4.88 -7.05
C GLN A 338 -10.64 4.11 -5.76
N VAL A 339 -9.69 3.18 -5.81
CA VAL A 339 -9.25 2.42 -4.63
C VAL A 339 -8.61 3.32 -3.57
N ARG A 340 -7.80 4.30 -3.97
CA ARG A 340 -7.20 5.25 -3.03
C ARG A 340 -8.26 6.14 -2.37
N ASP A 341 -9.20 6.66 -3.17
CA ASP A 341 -10.33 7.45 -2.68
C ASP A 341 -11.13 6.65 -1.64
N ALA A 342 -11.48 5.40 -1.95
CA ALA A 342 -12.16 4.49 -1.02
C ALA A 342 -11.39 4.32 0.29
N VAL A 343 -10.10 4.01 0.21
CA VAL A 343 -9.23 3.84 1.41
C VAL A 343 -9.21 5.11 2.27
N ASN A 344 -9.02 6.27 1.65
CA ASN A 344 -8.92 7.53 2.38
C ASN A 344 -10.25 7.96 3.01
N LYS A 345 -11.38 7.80 2.29
CA LYS A 345 -12.71 8.08 2.82
C LYS A 345 -13.07 7.13 3.96
N THR A 346 -12.87 5.83 3.79
CA THR A 346 -13.13 4.85 4.86
C THR A 346 -12.31 5.15 6.11
N ALA A 347 -11.01 5.41 5.95
CA ALA A 347 -10.17 5.78 7.08
C ALA A 347 -10.65 7.08 7.76
N ARG A 348 -11.09 8.08 6.97
CA ARG A 348 -11.63 9.32 7.53
C ARG A 348 -12.95 9.11 8.26
N ILE A 349 -13.85 8.26 7.75
CA ILE A 349 -15.11 7.89 8.41
C ILE A 349 -14.83 7.30 9.79
N VAL A 350 -13.91 6.34 9.88
CA VAL A 350 -13.52 5.71 11.16
C VAL A 350 -13.00 6.75 12.14
N ILE A 351 -12.11 7.64 11.69
CA ILE A 351 -11.49 8.64 12.56
C ILE A 351 -12.49 9.70 13.00
N ASN A 352 -13.34 10.19 12.10
CA ASN A 352 -14.41 11.12 12.45
C ASN A 352 -15.36 10.51 13.48
N HIS A 353 -15.74 9.23 13.29
CA HIS A 353 -16.55 8.50 14.27
C HIS A 353 -15.89 8.47 15.65
N CYS A 354 -14.58 8.22 15.72
CA CYS A 354 -13.86 8.27 16.99
C CYS A 354 -13.85 9.67 17.60
N LEU A 355 -13.58 10.71 16.81
CA LEU A 355 -13.52 12.09 17.29
C LEU A 355 -14.88 12.59 17.80
N GLU A 356 -15.95 12.31 17.05
CA GLU A 356 -17.33 12.69 17.39
C GLU A 356 -17.82 12.01 18.69
N ASN A 357 -17.34 10.79 18.97
CA ASN A 357 -17.70 10.01 20.15
C ASN A 357 -16.61 10.02 21.24
N LYS A 358 -15.59 10.89 21.12
CA LYS A 358 -14.45 11.00 22.04
C LYS A 358 -13.71 9.67 22.31
N ILE A 359 -13.64 8.77 21.34
CA ILE A 359 -13.03 7.45 21.48
C ILE A 359 -11.51 7.54 21.39
N GLY A 360 -10.80 7.18 22.47
CA GLY A 360 -9.34 7.24 22.55
C GLY A 360 -8.60 6.02 22.00
N ASN A 361 -9.27 4.88 21.78
CA ASN A 361 -8.64 3.64 21.31
C ASN A 361 -9.33 3.06 20.06
N VAL A 362 -8.54 2.57 19.12
CA VAL A 362 -9.00 1.80 17.95
C VAL A 362 -8.36 0.43 17.99
N VAL A 363 -9.19 -0.62 17.93
CA VAL A 363 -8.78 -2.02 18.01
C VAL A 363 -9.10 -2.68 16.68
N PHE A 364 -8.07 -3.02 15.91
CA PHE A 364 -8.21 -3.53 14.55
C PHE A 364 -7.84 -5.01 14.47
N GLY A 365 -8.76 -5.81 13.92
CA GLY A 365 -8.60 -7.24 13.78
C GLY A 365 -7.62 -7.52 12.64
N TRP A 366 -6.56 -8.27 12.92
CA TRP A 366 -5.59 -8.63 11.89
C TRP A 366 -4.92 -9.96 12.15
N ASN A 367 -5.00 -10.82 11.16
CA ASN A 367 -4.31 -12.10 11.14
C ASN A 367 -3.20 -12.02 10.08
N GLN A 368 -1.93 -12.13 10.52
CA GLN A 368 -0.75 -11.93 9.65
C GLN A 368 -0.70 -12.88 8.44
N ARG A 369 -1.42 -14.01 8.47
CA ARG A 369 -1.39 -15.07 7.44
C ARG A 369 -2.47 -14.98 6.35
N HIS A 370 -3.35 -13.97 6.32
CA HIS A 370 -4.40 -13.87 5.28
C HIS A 370 -3.89 -13.52 3.86
N LYS A 371 -2.59 -13.38 3.62
CA LYS A 371 -2.06 -13.08 2.27
C LYS A 371 -1.07 -14.10 1.74
N ASP A 372 -0.60 -14.97 2.62
CA ASP A 372 0.34 -16.02 2.28
C ASP A 372 -0.45 -17.32 2.28
N SER A 373 -0.80 -17.79 1.08
CA SER A 373 -1.40 -19.11 0.84
C SER A 373 -2.84 -19.31 1.37
N ILE A 374 -3.76 -18.40 1.05
CA ILE A 374 -5.19 -18.72 1.17
C ILE A 374 -5.53 -19.79 0.11
N GLU A 375 -5.91 -20.99 0.51
CA GLU A 375 -6.46 -22.03 -0.40
C GLU A 375 -8.01 -22.01 -0.41
N LEU A 376 -8.62 -20.83 -0.54
CA LEU A 376 -10.09 -20.68 -0.58
C LEU A 376 -10.64 -20.76 -2.03
N GLY A 377 -9.81 -21.22 -2.96
CA GLY A 377 -10.11 -21.28 -4.39
C GLY A 377 -9.70 -20.01 -5.17
N ARG A 378 -9.33 -20.19 -6.45
CA ARG A 378 -8.75 -19.15 -7.33
C ARG A 378 -9.56 -17.84 -7.39
N ARG A 379 -10.90 -17.94 -7.41
CA ARG A 379 -11.82 -16.78 -7.48
C ARG A 379 -11.87 -15.99 -6.17
N ASN A 380 -11.92 -16.67 -5.02
CA ASN A 380 -11.96 -16.01 -3.71
C ASN A 380 -10.61 -15.38 -3.37
N ASN A 381 -9.51 -16.06 -3.69
CA ASN A 381 -8.16 -15.53 -3.52
C ASN A 381 -7.93 -14.24 -4.30
N GLN A 382 -8.37 -14.19 -5.57
CA GLN A 382 -8.25 -13.00 -6.39
C GLN A 382 -9.04 -11.81 -5.81
N THR A 383 -10.20 -12.07 -5.20
CA THR A 383 -11.04 -11.04 -4.59
C THR A 383 -10.39 -10.50 -3.31
N ILE A 384 -9.94 -11.38 -2.42
CA ILE A 384 -9.32 -11.03 -1.13
C ILE A 384 -7.99 -10.29 -1.32
N VAL A 385 -7.13 -10.79 -2.23
CA VAL A 385 -5.80 -10.20 -2.48
C VAL A 385 -5.90 -8.78 -3.05
N GLN A 386 -6.99 -8.46 -3.75
CA GLN A 386 -7.14 -7.17 -4.42
C GLN A 386 -7.87 -6.10 -3.60
N ILE A 387 -8.58 -6.48 -2.54
CA ILE A 387 -9.18 -5.51 -1.61
C ILE A 387 -8.05 -4.88 -0.79
N PRO A 388 -7.99 -3.54 -0.71
CA PRO A 388 -6.85 -2.83 -0.17
C PRO A 388 -6.87 -2.77 1.38
N THR A 389 -7.38 -3.78 2.09
CA THR A 389 -7.55 -3.75 3.56
C THR A 389 -6.25 -3.48 4.30
N ALA A 390 -5.12 -4.07 3.89
CA ALA A 390 -3.82 -3.75 4.49
C ALA A 390 -3.44 -2.27 4.32
N ARG A 391 -3.80 -1.65 3.19
CA ARG A 391 -3.57 -0.22 2.97
C ARG A 391 -4.53 0.63 3.81
N LEU A 392 -5.77 0.16 3.99
CA LEU A 392 -6.75 0.79 4.87
C LEU A 392 -6.30 0.75 6.33
N LYS A 393 -5.89 -0.41 6.85
CA LYS A 393 -5.30 -0.56 8.20
C LYS A 393 -4.15 0.42 8.41
N ALA A 394 -3.19 0.43 7.49
CA ALA A 394 -2.05 1.35 7.55
C ALA A 394 -2.49 2.83 7.53
N ARG A 395 -3.53 3.16 6.77
CA ARG A 395 -4.08 4.51 6.71
C ARG A 395 -4.83 4.91 7.98
N ILE A 396 -5.60 4.01 8.58
CA ILE A 396 -6.26 4.22 9.88
C ILE A 396 -5.20 4.46 10.94
N LYS A 397 -4.20 3.57 11.07
CA LYS A 397 -3.09 3.73 12.01
C LYS A 397 -2.40 5.09 11.88
N GLN A 398 -2.08 5.50 10.66
CA GLN A 398 -1.50 6.82 10.37
C GLN A 398 -2.36 7.99 10.85
N LEU A 399 -3.68 7.91 10.67
CA LEU A 399 -4.57 8.96 11.15
C LEU A 399 -4.76 8.89 12.66
N CYS A 400 -4.77 7.71 13.27
CA CYS A 400 -4.79 7.56 14.72
C CYS A 400 -3.59 8.29 15.36
N GLU A 401 -2.39 8.10 14.81
CA GLU A 401 -1.18 8.83 15.24
C GLU A 401 -1.34 10.36 15.12
N LEU A 402 -1.96 10.85 14.03
CA LEU A 402 -2.21 12.28 13.82
C LEU A 402 -3.21 12.89 14.82
N TYR A 403 -4.21 12.12 15.23
CA TYR A 403 -5.28 12.55 16.13
C TYR A 403 -5.07 12.08 17.58
N SER A 404 -3.88 11.60 17.94
CA SER A 404 -3.57 11.08 19.27
C SER A 404 -4.48 9.92 19.74
N ILE A 405 -5.09 9.19 18.80
CA ILE A 405 -5.87 7.97 19.07
C ILE A 405 -4.88 6.79 19.15
N LYS A 406 -5.01 5.93 20.16
CA LYS A 406 -4.18 4.72 20.30
C LYS A 406 -4.67 3.63 19.36
N PHE A 407 -3.80 3.14 18.48
CA PHE A 407 -4.12 2.06 17.54
C PHE A 407 -3.53 0.73 18.01
N HIS A 408 -4.39 -0.28 18.17
CA HIS A 408 -4.05 -1.62 18.63
C HIS A 408 -4.38 -2.64 17.55
N GLU A 409 -3.44 -3.54 17.26
CA GLU A 409 -3.63 -4.65 16.33
C GLU A 409 -3.83 -5.94 17.12
N VAL A 410 -4.93 -6.65 16.86
CA VAL A 410 -5.34 -7.83 17.64
C VAL A 410 -5.63 -9.01 16.71
N GLU A 411 -5.27 -10.21 17.15
CA GLU A 411 -5.53 -11.45 16.44
C GLU A 411 -7.01 -11.87 16.52
N GLU A 412 -7.61 -12.26 15.39
CA GLU A 412 -9.06 -12.55 15.28
C GLU A 412 -9.41 -14.03 15.49
N SER A 413 -8.50 -14.86 16.00
CA SER A 413 -8.81 -16.27 16.21
C SER A 413 -10.01 -16.46 17.15
N TYR A 414 -10.93 -17.33 16.73
CA TYR A 414 -12.18 -17.70 17.42
C TYR A 414 -13.19 -16.55 17.68
N THR A 415 -12.92 -15.31 17.26
CA THR A 415 -13.85 -14.16 17.47
C THR A 415 -15.17 -14.30 16.71
N SER A 416 -15.16 -14.96 15.55
CA SER A 416 -16.36 -15.19 14.74
C SER A 416 -17.19 -16.42 15.16
N GLN A 417 -16.65 -17.24 16.05
CA GLN A 417 -17.29 -18.46 16.55
C GLN A 417 -17.90 -18.23 17.94
N SER A 418 -17.22 -17.47 18.79
CA SER A 418 -17.65 -17.21 20.17
C SER A 418 -18.87 -16.29 20.23
N SER A 419 -19.77 -16.52 21.17
CA SER A 419 -20.90 -15.63 21.43
C SER A 419 -20.51 -14.50 22.38
N PHE A 420 -20.61 -13.26 21.91
CA PHE A 420 -20.38 -12.08 22.75
C PHE A 420 -21.43 -11.96 23.87
N LEU A 421 -22.70 -12.22 23.55
CA LEU A 421 -23.81 -12.01 24.47
C LEU A 421 -23.92 -13.09 25.54
N ASP A 422 -23.42 -14.28 25.26
CA ASP A 422 -23.42 -15.39 26.21
C ASP A 422 -22.12 -15.42 27.06
N GLY A 423 -21.18 -14.49 26.81
CA GLY A 423 -19.97 -14.33 27.62
C GLY A 423 -18.90 -15.39 27.37
N ASP A 424 -18.82 -15.93 26.15
CA ASP A 424 -17.89 -17.01 25.83
C ASP A 424 -16.43 -16.60 26.05
N THR A 425 -15.63 -17.53 26.56
CA THR A 425 -14.16 -17.38 26.60
C THR A 425 -13.60 -17.42 25.18
N ILE A 426 -12.70 -16.49 24.84
CA ILE A 426 -12.18 -16.35 23.48
C ILE A 426 -10.71 -16.76 23.45
N PRO A 427 -10.39 -18.02 23.09
CA PRO A 427 -9.01 -18.48 23.08
C PRO A 427 -8.17 -17.78 22.02
N LYS A 428 -6.85 -17.76 22.22
CA LYS A 428 -5.88 -17.37 21.18
C LYS A 428 -5.56 -18.58 20.30
N PHE A 429 -4.99 -18.33 19.13
CA PHE A 429 -4.54 -19.42 18.27
C PHE A 429 -3.50 -20.30 18.97
N CYS A 430 -3.69 -21.62 18.87
CA CYS A 430 -2.93 -22.65 19.59
C CYS A 430 -3.10 -22.67 21.13
N GLU A 431 -3.94 -21.82 21.70
CA GLU A 431 -4.26 -21.79 23.14
C GLU A 431 -5.73 -22.19 23.40
N LYS A 432 -6.33 -22.97 22.50
CA LYS A 432 -7.71 -23.44 22.64
C LYS A 432 -7.76 -24.53 23.72
N PRO A 433 -8.56 -24.36 24.81
CA PRO A 433 -8.75 -25.40 25.81
C PRO A 433 -9.37 -26.65 25.19
N GLU A 434 -8.98 -27.82 25.70
CA GLU A 434 -9.61 -29.08 25.35
C GLU A 434 -11.09 -29.06 25.76
N GLY A 435 -11.98 -29.50 24.87
CA GLY A 435 -13.43 -29.44 25.11
C GLY A 435 -14.08 -28.07 24.92
N TRP A 436 -13.36 -27.02 24.49
CA TRP A 436 -13.99 -25.73 24.23
C TRP A 436 -15.02 -25.79 23.08
N VAL A 437 -16.24 -25.37 23.40
CA VAL A 437 -17.39 -25.25 22.50
C VAL A 437 -17.99 -23.87 22.69
N SER A 438 -18.31 -23.20 21.58
CA SER A 438 -19.05 -21.93 21.62
C SER A 438 -20.49 -22.18 22.03
N SER A 439 -21.04 -21.32 22.88
CA SER A 439 -22.44 -21.39 23.31
C SER A 439 -23.41 -21.00 22.18
N GLY A 440 -22.95 -20.15 21.25
CA GLY A 440 -23.69 -19.74 20.06
C GLY A 440 -23.19 -20.39 18.78
N LYS A 441 -23.90 -20.15 17.67
CA LYS A 441 -23.51 -20.66 16.35
C LYS A 441 -23.73 -19.65 15.23
N ARG A 442 -22.76 -19.62 14.31
CA ARG A 442 -22.91 -18.92 13.04
C ARG A 442 -23.73 -19.77 12.08
N VAL A 443 -24.96 -19.33 11.77
CA VAL A 443 -25.87 -20.09 10.89
C VAL A 443 -25.55 -19.86 9.42
N LYS A 444 -25.34 -18.60 9.03
CA LYS A 444 -24.98 -18.21 7.66
C LYS A 444 -24.13 -16.95 7.66
N ARG A 445 -23.60 -16.58 6.50
CA ARG A 445 -22.83 -15.33 6.35
C ARG A 445 -23.67 -14.13 6.82
N GLY A 446 -23.12 -13.38 7.76
CA GLY A 446 -23.77 -12.21 8.37
C GLY A 446 -24.75 -12.50 9.51
N LEU A 447 -25.09 -13.78 9.81
CA LEU A 447 -26.05 -14.14 10.86
C LEU A 447 -25.43 -15.08 11.91
N PHE A 448 -25.54 -14.69 13.17
CA PHE A 448 -25.15 -15.47 14.34
C PHE A 448 -26.37 -15.65 15.25
N VAL A 449 -26.48 -16.83 15.88
CA VAL A 449 -27.53 -17.17 16.83
C VAL A 449 -26.91 -17.49 18.18
N THR A 450 -27.32 -16.77 19.21
CA THR A 450 -26.85 -16.97 20.60
C THR A 450 -27.44 -18.26 21.20
N ALA A 451 -26.95 -18.69 22.36
CA ALA A 451 -27.50 -19.83 23.09
C ALA A 451 -28.99 -19.65 23.41
N THR A 452 -29.40 -18.41 23.68
CA THR A 452 -30.79 -17.99 23.93
C THR A 452 -31.65 -17.87 22.66
N GLY A 453 -31.14 -18.22 21.48
CA GLY A 453 -31.87 -18.18 20.21
C GLY A 453 -31.97 -16.79 19.56
N LYS A 454 -31.33 -15.75 20.14
CA LYS A 454 -31.36 -14.40 19.57
C LYS A 454 -30.52 -14.30 18.31
N GLN A 455 -31.08 -13.67 17.29
CA GLN A 455 -30.42 -13.44 16.01
C GLN A 455 -29.68 -12.11 16.00
N ILE A 456 -28.36 -12.15 15.77
CA ILE A 456 -27.49 -10.97 15.71
C ILE A 456 -26.59 -10.99 14.48
N SER A 457 -26.05 -9.84 14.13
CA SER A 457 -25.03 -9.70 13.09
C SER A 457 -23.74 -10.43 13.50
N ALA A 458 -23.34 -11.40 12.69
CA ALA A 458 -22.10 -12.15 12.92
C ALA A 458 -20.85 -11.26 12.91
N ASP A 459 -20.86 -10.21 12.08
CA ASP A 459 -19.72 -9.31 11.93
C ASP A 459 -19.63 -8.34 13.12
N LEU A 460 -20.77 -7.91 13.68
CA LEU A 460 -20.77 -7.10 14.90
C LEU A 460 -20.40 -7.93 16.13
N ASN A 461 -20.87 -9.18 16.21
CA ASN A 461 -20.46 -10.12 17.24
C ASN A 461 -18.93 -10.32 17.23
N ALA A 462 -18.34 -10.52 16.05
CA ALA A 462 -16.89 -10.63 15.91
C ALA A 462 -16.15 -9.37 16.36
N SER A 463 -16.65 -8.18 15.98
CA SER A 463 -16.08 -6.90 16.39
C SER A 463 -16.16 -6.67 17.91
N ALA A 464 -17.27 -7.06 18.55
CA ALA A 464 -17.45 -6.97 20.01
C ALA A 464 -16.52 -7.93 20.76
N ASN A 465 -16.39 -9.15 20.26
CA ASN A 465 -15.45 -10.16 20.76
C ASN A 465 -13.99 -9.70 20.70
N MET A 466 -13.63 -8.88 19.71
CA MET A 466 -12.29 -8.28 19.70
C MET A 466 -12.07 -7.29 20.84
N LEU A 467 -13.08 -6.50 21.22
CA LEU A 467 -12.98 -5.60 22.36
C LEU A 467 -12.80 -6.37 23.67
N ILE A 468 -13.45 -7.53 23.83
CA ILE A 468 -13.24 -8.42 24.98
C ILE A 468 -11.77 -8.81 25.10
N LYS A 469 -11.11 -9.19 24.00
CA LYS A 469 -9.70 -9.62 24.03
C LYS A 469 -8.73 -8.57 24.58
N VAL A 470 -9.11 -7.29 24.53
CA VAL A 470 -8.25 -6.18 24.97
C VAL A 470 -8.80 -5.43 26.18
N SER A 471 -9.96 -5.82 26.71
CA SER A 471 -10.63 -5.10 27.80
C SER A 471 -9.73 -4.97 29.03
N THR A 472 -9.10 -6.07 29.45
CA THR A 472 -8.16 -6.08 30.59
C THR A 472 -6.90 -5.26 30.30
N GLN A 473 -6.32 -5.39 29.10
CA GLN A 473 -5.08 -4.68 28.74
C GLN A 473 -5.28 -3.17 28.68
N LEU A 474 -6.44 -2.73 28.21
CA LEU A 474 -6.74 -1.32 27.99
C LEU A 474 -7.54 -0.70 29.15
N ASN A 475 -7.84 -1.48 30.19
CA ASN A 475 -8.70 -1.10 31.31
C ASN A 475 -10.04 -0.50 30.86
N ILE A 476 -10.66 -1.14 29.86
CA ILE A 476 -11.90 -0.70 29.24
C ILE A 476 -13.06 -1.45 29.90
N ILE A 477 -14.05 -0.71 30.37
CA ILE A 477 -15.29 -1.28 30.89
C ILE A 477 -16.23 -1.53 29.70
N LEU A 478 -16.55 -2.80 29.47
CA LEU A 478 -17.55 -3.22 28.50
C LEU A 478 -18.91 -3.28 29.18
N ASP A 479 -19.61 -2.17 29.20
CA ASP A 479 -21.02 -2.15 29.60
C ASP A 479 -21.85 -2.87 28.53
N LEU A 480 -22.20 -4.12 28.84
CA LEU A 480 -23.02 -4.98 27.98
C LEU A 480 -24.33 -4.29 27.57
N ALA A 481 -24.95 -3.50 28.44
CA ALA A 481 -26.19 -2.79 28.11
C ALA A 481 -25.96 -1.70 27.05
N LYS A 482 -24.85 -0.97 27.11
CA LYS A 482 -24.47 0.02 26.08
C LYS A 482 -24.07 -0.65 24.77
N VAL A 483 -23.31 -1.73 24.81
CA VAL A 483 -22.90 -2.48 23.61
C VAL A 483 -24.11 -3.15 22.93
N VAL A 484 -25.05 -3.68 23.72
CA VAL A 484 -26.32 -4.23 23.23
C VAL A 484 -27.25 -3.14 22.67
N ARG A 485 -27.31 -1.95 23.30
CA ARG A 485 -27.99 -0.76 22.74
C ARG A 485 -27.36 -0.29 21.42
N GLY A 486 -26.08 -0.58 21.18
CA GLY A 486 -25.33 -0.29 19.96
C GLY A 486 -25.76 -1.06 18.70
N LEU A 487 -26.95 -1.69 18.68
CA LEU A 487 -27.58 -2.37 17.54
C LEU A 487 -26.74 -3.53 16.96
N LEU A 488 -26.63 -4.63 17.72
CA LEU A 488 -26.20 -5.93 17.19
C LEU A 488 -27.14 -6.49 16.10
N THR A 489 -28.30 -5.87 15.87
CA THR A 489 -29.32 -6.28 14.90
C THR A 489 -29.30 -5.43 13.62
N VAL A 490 -29.17 -4.10 13.68
CA VAL A 490 -29.21 -3.20 12.50
C VAL A 490 -28.26 -1.99 12.64
N PRO A 491 -26.95 -2.16 12.41
CA PRO A 491 -26.01 -1.04 12.42
C PRO A 491 -26.22 -0.12 11.19
N PRO A 492 -25.96 1.20 11.32
CA PRO A 492 -26.02 2.12 10.19
C PRO A 492 -24.96 1.74 9.15
N ARG A 493 -25.38 1.69 7.88
CA ARG A 493 -24.52 1.36 6.74
C ARG A 493 -24.12 2.60 5.96
N ILE A 494 -22.83 2.77 5.74
CA ILE A 494 -22.26 3.89 5.01
C ILE A 494 -21.79 3.43 3.62
N PHE A 495 -22.35 4.06 2.59
CA PHE A 495 -21.99 3.86 1.20
C PHE A 495 -21.01 4.94 0.74
N LEU A 496 -19.79 4.56 0.36
CA LEU A 496 -18.67 5.51 0.12
C LEU A 496 -18.87 6.53 -1.03
N TRP A 497 -19.73 6.21 -1.99
CA TRP A 497 -19.91 7.00 -3.22
C TRP A 497 -21.37 7.37 -3.50
N GLU A 498 -22.28 7.09 -2.57
CA GLU A 498 -23.64 7.57 -2.68
C GLU A 498 -23.71 8.94 -2.00
N LYS A 499 -24.36 9.90 -2.65
CA LYS A 499 -24.76 11.13 -1.97
C LYS A 499 -25.85 10.72 -1.01
N ASN A 500 -25.58 10.72 0.30
CA ASN A 500 -26.62 10.56 1.30
C ASN A 500 -27.57 11.77 1.18
N CYS A 501 -28.62 11.66 0.36
CA CYS A 501 -29.67 12.67 0.24
C CYS A 501 -30.61 12.73 1.46
N LYS A 502 -30.27 12.09 2.58
CA LYS A 502 -31.04 12.17 3.82
C LYS A 502 -30.11 12.38 5.02
N THR A 503 -30.11 13.63 5.52
CA THR A 503 -29.84 14.04 6.91
C THR A 503 -28.57 13.49 7.56
N GLN A 504 -27.43 14.09 7.25
CA GLN A 504 -26.63 14.67 8.33
C GLN A 504 -27.12 16.12 8.45
N LYS A 505 -27.92 16.42 9.47
CA LYS A 505 -27.93 17.78 10.01
C LYS A 505 -26.48 18.05 10.32
N ALA A 506 -25.87 18.88 9.49
CA ALA A 506 -24.57 19.40 9.72
C ALA A 506 -24.68 20.21 11.01
N THR A 507 -24.14 19.68 12.10
CA THR A 507 -23.55 20.54 13.11
C THR A 507 -22.31 21.14 12.46
N VAL A 508 -22.56 22.12 11.59
CA VAL A 508 -21.58 23.14 11.28
C VAL A 508 -21.36 23.87 12.60
N LEU A 509 -20.35 23.45 13.35
CA LEU A 509 -19.73 24.32 14.34
C LEU A 509 -18.90 25.34 13.57
N THR A 510 -19.61 26.28 12.96
CA THR A 510 -19.22 27.68 12.87
C THR A 510 -19.12 28.18 14.30
N SER A 511 -17.93 28.07 14.91
CA SER A 511 -17.54 28.87 16.06
C SER A 511 -16.02 28.79 16.25
N LEU A 512 -15.30 29.58 15.46
CA LEU A 512 -14.10 30.33 15.88
C LEU A 512 -13.68 31.25 14.73
N PHE A 513 -14.66 32.06 14.30
CA PHE A 513 -14.42 33.43 13.87
C PHE A 513 -15.33 34.30 14.74
N VAL A 514 -14.78 35.43 15.16
CA VAL A 514 -15.34 36.49 16.01
C VAL A 514 -15.16 36.26 17.52
N THR A 515 -14.07 36.83 18.04
CA THR A 515 -14.19 38.03 18.88
C THR A 515 -12.90 38.86 18.80
N VAL A 516 -13.09 40.10 18.32
CA VAL A 516 -12.23 41.31 18.21
C VAL A 516 -11.02 41.22 17.29
#